data_AF-A0A8I0SRR1-F1
#
_entry.id   AF-A0A8I0SRR1-F1
#
_cell.length_a   1.000
_cell.length_b   1.000
_cell.length_c   1.000
_cell.angle_alpha   90.00
_cell.angle_beta   90.00
_cell.angle_gamma   90.00
#
_symmetry.space_group_name_H-M   'P 1'
#
loop_
_entity.id
_entity.type
_entity.pdbx_description
1 polymer ?
#
loop_
_entity_poly.entity_id
_entity_poly.type
_entity_poly.pdbx_seq_one_letter_code
_entity_poly.pdbx_strand_id
1 'polypeptide(L)'
;MSLLEPLLKTSVPWAQDRGKNSPLHFGDPEAEKNMLLEHVALVDFSHRGTITIAGDERVSFLGGLVTNQVKDLQPGRCIYTAMLSPQGRFLWDFTLVDHGQALALDTEPNQAEDLSTALNFYRLRSKVTIQDLSLEFGTLGLVGPGAPAALARIFSSLDVAASPLGTTWLPEEGLRLWRDPRHPDFGFRIQVPAPGFVNLWQRLLSSVPAAGFSAWEAYRILRGLPRGGAEWTAGETLPLEAGALEMNAISFQKGCYVGQETTARTHHRGTLKKRLFHVTVASREVVPSHTPVLLPSGKEVGVVTSSVLHEGKIHGLALLRLSDVAADAPMTVLGWAVSVKRPQWAAWE
;
A
#
# COMPACT_ATOMS: atom_id res chain seq x y z
N MET A 1 4.99 15.68 5.69
CA MET A 1 5.67 15.47 6.99
C MET A 1 4.60 15.01 7.96
N SER A 2 4.92 14.19 8.96
CA SER A 2 3.95 13.76 9.96
C SER A 2 3.28 14.94 10.66
N LEU A 3 1.95 14.89 10.79
CA LEU A 3 1.17 15.85 11.59
C LEU A 3 1.37 15.67 13.10
N LEU A 4 2.03 14.59 13.54
CA LEU A 4 2.42 14.38 14.93
C LEU A 4 3.75 15.06 15.30
N GLU A 5 4.50 15.59 14.32
CA GLU A 5 5.80 16.21 14.59
C GLU A 5 5.75 17.32 15.66
N PRO A 6 4.75 18.23 15.68
CA PRO A 6 4.62 19.23 16.73
C PRO A 6 4.37 18.65 18.13
N LEU A 7 3.70 17.49 18.20
CA LEU A 7 3.34 16.81 19.44
C LEU A 7 4.53 16.00 20.00
N LEU A 8 5.21 15.24 19.14
CA LEU A 8 6.19 14.24 19.55
C LEU A 8 7.61 14.80 19.69
N LYS A 9 7.96 15.91 19.01
CA LYS A 9 9.27 16.58 19.09
C LYS A 9 10.45 15.58 19.13
N THR A 10 11.34 15.67 20.13
CA THR A 10 12.52 14.80 20.32
C THR A 10 12.23 13.51 21.10
N SER A 11 10.99 13.26 21.51
CA SER A 11 10.65 12.12 22.38
C SER A 11 10.55 10.78 21.63
N VAL A 12 10.49 10.83 20.29
CA VAL A 12 10.46 9.65 19.42
C VAL A 12 11.56 9.75 18.35
N PRO A 13 12.19 8.63 17.97
CA PRO A 13 13.03 8.60 16.78
C PRO A 13 12.18 8.69 15.51
N TRP A 14 12.77 9.20 14.44
CA TRP A 14 12.09 9.45 13.16
C TRP A 14 12.66 8.54 12.06
N ALA A 15 11.77 8.03 11.22
CA ALA A 15 12.10 7.29 10.00
C ALA A 15 11.91 8.17 8.76
N GLN A 16 12.61 7.83 7.68
CA GLN A 16 12.36 8.38 6.34
C GLN A 16 11.52 7.39 5.54
N ASP A 17 10.23 7.68 5.38
CA ASP A 17 9.37 6.96 4.46
C ASP A 17 9.26 7.76 3.16
N ARG A 18 10.09 7.38 2.18
CA ARG A 18 10.19 8.03 0.86
C ARG A 18 10.39 9.55 0.95
N GLY A 19 11.33 9.95 1.78
CA GLY A 19 11.70 11.35 1.98
C GLY A 19 10.72 12.15 2.84
N LYS A 20 9.75 11.51 3.49
CA LYS A 20 8.89 12.14 4.51
C LYS A 20 9.12 11.51 5.88
N ASN A 21 9.13 12.37 6.91
CA ASN A 21 9.22 11.94 8.30
C ASN A 21 7.98 11.19 8.74
N SER A 22 8.19 10.06 9.41
CA SER A 22 7.18 9.29 10.16
C SER A 22 7.82 8.80 11.48
N PRO A 23 7.07 8.70 12.61
CA PRO A 23 7.63 8.16 13.85
C PRO A 23 8.17 6.74 13.64
N LEU A 24 9.45 6.50 13.96
CA LEU A 24 10.10 5.21 13.74
C LEU A 24 9.51 4.13 14.66
N HIS A 25 9.36 4.46 15.94
CA HIS A 25 8.72 3.65 16.98
C HIS A 25 8.32 4.57 18.16
N PHE A 26 7.45 4.07 19.05
CA PHE A 26 6.97 4.76 20.24
C PHE A 26 7.56 4.20 21.55
N GLY A 27 8.41 3.18 21.48
CA GLY A 27 9.27 2.76 22.60
C GLY A 27 9.98 1.45 22.34
N ASP A 28 9.21 0.40 22.05
CA ASP A 28 9.70 -0.96 21.81
C ASP A 28 9.19 -1.46 20.45
N PRO A 29 10.03 -1.39 19.39
CA PRO A 29 9.65 -1.81 18.05
C PRO A 29 9.19 -3.28 17.96
N GLU A 30 9.74 -4.17 18.80
CA GLU A 30 9.39 -5.59 18.76
C GLU A 30 8.01 -5.80 19.38
N ALA A 31 7.73 -5.16 20.52
CA ALA A 31 6.40 -5.17 21.12
C ALA A 31 5.35 -4.53 20.19
N GLU A 32 5.67 -3.40 19.56
CA GLU A 32 4.80 -2.72 18.59
C GLU A 32 4.50 -3.62 17.37
N LYS A 33 5.51 -4.35 16.87
CA LYS A 33 5.34 -5.32 15.78
C LYS A 33 4.44 -6.48 16.20
N ASN A 34 4.65 -7.05 17.39
CA ASN A 34 3.82 -8.14 17.90
C ASN A 34 2.37 -7.68 18.11
N MET A 35 2.16 -6.45 18.57
CA MET A 35 0.84 -5.82 18.63
C MET A 35 0.14 -5.79 17.27
N LEU A 36 0.85 -5.45 16.19
CA LEU A 36 0.29 -5.49 14.84
C LEU A 36 0.02 -6.92 14.34
N LEU A 37 0.90 -7.87 14.67
CA LEU A 37 0.79 -9.26 14.21
C LEU A 37 -0.41 -9.99 14.84
N GLU A 38 -0.63 -9.79 16.15
CA GLU A 38 -1.55 -10.59 16.98
C GLU A 38 -2.80 -9.82 17.43
N HIS A 39 -2.75 -8.49 17.40
CA HIS A 39 -3.78 -7.63 17.98
C HIS A 39 -4.09 -6.44 17.06
N VAL A 40 -3.94 -5.20 17.53
CA VAL A 40 -4.22 -3.99 16.76
C VAL A 40 -3.38 -2.83 17.30
N ALA A 41 -2.92 -1.97 16.39
CA ALA A 41 -2.29 -0.71 16.72
C ALA A 41 -2.69 0.43 15.75
N LEU A 42 -2.53 1.67 16.22
CA LEU A 42 -2.61 2.88 15.42
C LEU A 42 -1.27 3.18 14.78
N VAL A 43 -1.28 3.49 13.49
CA VAL A 43 -0.08 3.87 12.73
C VAL A 43 -0.31 5.27 12.14
N ASP A 44 0.68 6.14 12.26
CA ASP A 44 0.64 7.46 11.65
C ASP A 44 0.94 7.38 10.15
N PHE A 45 -0.04 7.76 9.33
CA PHE A 45 0.07 7.86 7.89
C PHE A 45 -0.19 9.29 7.37
N SER A 46 -0.08 10.30 8.24
CA SER A 46 -0.33 11.70 7.86
C SER A 46 0.68 12.26 6.86
N HIS A 47 1.80 11.58 6.63
CA HIS A 47 2.77 11.92 5.61
C HIS A 47 2.42 11.43 4.19
N ARG A 48 1.32 10.68 4.04
CA ARG A 48 0.76 10.26 2.75
C ARG A 48 0.14 11.43 1.98
N GLY A 49 0.02 11.27 0.66
CA GLY A 49 -0.56 12.29 -0.19
C GLY A 49 -2.09 12.19 -0.28
N THR A 50 -2.76 13.34 -0.42
CA THR A 50 -4.20 13.41 -0.70
C THR A 50 -4.44 14.30 -1.91
N ILE A 51 -4.95 13.76 -3.01
CA ILE A 51 -5.39 14.53 -4.18
C ILE A 51 -6.91 14.41 -4.29
N THR A 52 -7.60 15.48 -4.66
CA THR A 52 -9.02 15.42 -5.02
C THR A 52 -9.24 15.73 -6.49
N ILE A 53 -10.21 15.04 -7.09
CA ILE A 53 -10.69 15.30 -8.44
C ILE A 53 -12.20 15.54 -8.35
N ALA A 54 -12.59 16.80 -8.53
CA ALA A 54 -13.99 17.23 -8.54
C ALA A 54 -14.45 17.57 -9.98
N GLY A 55 -15.76 17.72 -10.17
CA GLY A 55 -16.37 18.04 -11.47
C GLY A 55 -17.15 16.86 -12.08
N ASP A 56 -18.02 17.18 -13.04
CA ASP A 56 -18.97 16.22 -13.60
C ASP A 56 -18.30 15.10 -14.40
N GLU A 57 -17.12 15.39 -14.99
CA GLU A 57 -16.37 14.43 -15.81
C GLU A 57 -15.31 13.65 -15.02
N ARG A 58 -15.25 13.78 -13.69
CA ARG A 58 -14.18 13.16 -12.85
C ARG A 58 -14.08 11.64 -13.02
N VAL A 59 -15.22 10.97 -13.15
CA VAL A 59 -15.31 9.50 -13.28
C VAL A 59 -14.82 9.04 -14.65
N SER A 60 -15.29 9.67 -15.73
CA SER A 60 -14.87 9.33 -17.09
C SER A 60 -13.41 9.69 -17.35
N PHE A 61 -12.97 10.86 -16.86
CA PHE A 61 -11.59 11.32 -16.92
C PHE A 61 -10.63 10.31 -16.26
N LEU A 62 -10.83 10.00 -14.99
CA LEU A 62 -9.92 9.09 -14.27
C LEU A 62 -10.05 7.65 -14.77
N GLY A 63 -11.27 7.24 -15.16
CA GLY A 63 -11.55 5.90 -15.68
C GLY A 63 -10.69 5.51 -16.89
N GLY A 64 -10.33 6.47 -17.75
CA GLY A 64 -9.43 6.24 -18.89
C GLY A 64 -7.93 6.17 -18.56
N LEU A 65 -7.54 6.53 -17.34
CA LEU A 65 -6.13 6.66 -16.93
C LEU A 65 -5.66 5.55 -16.00
N VAL A 66 -6.58 4.93 -15.27
CA VAL A 66 -6.24 4.00 -14.18
C VAL A 66 -6.57 2.55 -14.51
N THR A 67 -6.02 1.59 -13.78
CA THR A 67 -6.16 0.14 -14.02
C THR A 67 -7.45 -0.48 -13.50
N ASN A 68 -8.18 0.17 -12.58
CA ASN A 68 -9.41 -0.36 -11.98
C ASN A 68 -10.67 0.38 -12.44
N GLN A 69 -11.84 -0.22 -12.18
CA GLN A 69 -13.14 0.26 -12.63
C GLN A 69 -13.63 1.43 -11.78
N VAL A 70 -13.61 2.63 -12.35
CA VAL A 70 -14.09 3.86 -11.67
C VAL A 70 -15.58 4.11 -11.91
N LYS A 71 -16.13 3.68 -13.06
CA LYS A 71 -17.51 3.98 -13.49
C LYS A 71 -18.57 3.52 -12.49
N ASP A 72 -18.34 2.37 -11.85
CA ASP A 72 -19.29 1.76 -10.92
C ASP A 72 -18.94 2.04 -9.46
N LEU A 73 -17.92 2.87 -9.21
CA LEU A 73 -17.56 3.31 -7.87
C LEU A 73 -18.67 4.22 -7.35
N GLN A 74 -19.41 3.71 -6.36
CA GLN A 74 -20.48 4.45 -5.72
C GLN A 74 -19.93 5.31 -4.57
N PRO A 75 -20.61 6.42 -4.22
CA PRO A 75 -20.34 7.14 -2.99
C PRO A 75 -20.34 6.19 -1.79
N GLY A 76 -19.35 6.30 -0.90
CA GLY A 76 -19.18 5.36 0.23
C GLY A 76 -18.43 4.08 -0.15
N ARG A 77 -17.76 4.04 -1.30
CA ARG A 77 -16.87 2.95 -1.70
C ARG A 77 -15.47 3.46 -1.98
N CYS A 78 -14.50 2.56 -1.91
CA CYS A 78 -13.16 2.78 -2.38
C CYS A 78 -12.61 1.57 -3.13
N ILE A 79 -11.65 1.82 -4.01
CA ILE A 79 -10.93 0.81 -4.78
C ILE A 79 -9.45 1.11 -4.75
N TYR A 80 -8.63 0.08 -4.91
CA TYR A 80 -7.21 0.27 -5.19
C TYR A 80 -6.99 0.35 -6.69
N THR A 81 -6.12 1.24 -7.15
CA THR A 81 -5.84 1.36 -8.57
C THR A 81 -4.46 1.93 -8.82
N ALA A 82 -3.98 1.82 -10.06
CA ALA A 82 -2.73 2.39 -10.48
C ALA A 82 -2.85 3.10 -11.82
N MET A 83 -1.93 4.02 -12.09
CA MET A 83 -1.64 4.54 -13.42
C MET A 83 -0.38 3.85 -13.95
N LEU A 84 -0.42 3.45 -15.22
CA LEU A 84 0.69 2.76 -15.88
C LEU A 84 1.32 3.61 -16.97
N SER A 85 2.56 3.27 -17.32
CA SER A 85 3.18 3.73 -18.55
C SER A 85 2.51 3.11 -19.77
N PRO A 86 2.69 3.66 -20.98
CA PRO A 86 2.21 3.03 -22.21
C PRO A 86 2.74 1.60 -22.40
N GLN A 87 3.90 1.27 -21.82
CA GLN A 87 4.49 -0.07 -21.85
C GLN A 87 3.89 -1.02 -20.80
N GLY A 88 2.97 -0.54 -19.94
CA GLY A 88 2.30 -1.31 -18.90
C GLY A 88 3.09 -1.45 -17.59
N ARG A 89 4.03 -0.55 -17.32
CA ARG A 89 4.80 -0.50 -16.06
C ARG A 89 4.08 0.39 -15.04
N PHE A 90 4.19 0.10 -13.75
CA PHE A 90 3.68 1.01 -12.71
C PHE A 90 4.26 2.41 -12.86
N LEU A 91 3.47 3.45 -12.59
CA LEU A 91 3.95 4.82 -12.39
C LEU A 91 3.51 5.35 -11.03
N TRP A 92 2.21 5.25 -10.74
CA TRP A 92 1.63 5.64 -9.46
C TRP A 92 0.53 4.67 -9.07
N ASP A 93 0.29 4.56 -7.77
CA ASP A 93 -0.72 3.70 -7.17
C ASP A 93 -1.37 4.41 -5.98
N PHE A 94 -2.68 4.21 -5.83
CA PHE A 94 -3.45 4.92 -4.82
C PHE A 94 -4.76 4.21 -4.50
N THR A 95 -5.27 4.49 -3.29
CA THR A 95 -6.65 4.18 -2.98
C THR A 95 -7.53 5.33 -3.46
N LEU A 96 -8.52 5.00 -4.28
CA LEU A 96 -9.52 5.93 -4.77
C LEU A 96 -10.79 5.81 -3.93
N VAL A 97 -11.18 6.87 -3.23
CA VAL A 97 -12.35 6.94 -2.37
C VAL A 97 -13.38 7.88 -3.00
N ASP A 98 -14.61 7.40 -3.22
CA ASP A 98 -15.71 8.28 -3.62
C ASP A 98 -16.53 8.71 -2.40
N HIS A 99 -16.61 10.02 -2.17
CA HIS A 99 -17.41 10.62 -1.12
C HIS A 99 -18.57 11.48 -1.68
N GLY A 100 -18.97 11.23 -2.92
CA GLY A 100 -20.15 11.80 -3.58
C GLY A 100 -19.88 13.09 -4.36
N GLN A 101 -19.06 13.99 -3.82
CA GLN A 101 -18.77 15.28 -4.45
C GLN A 101 -17.47 15.28 -5.27
N ALA A 102 -16.49 14.50 -4.84
CA ALA A 102 -15.20 14.36 -5.50
C ALA A 102 -14.66 12.95 -5.30
N LEU A 103 -13.71 12.58 -6.15
CA LEU A 103 -12.88 11.41 -5.95
C LEU A 103 -11.63 11.82 -5.18
N ALA A 104 -11.37 11.20 -4.03
CA ALA A 104 -10.16 11.43 -3.24
C ALA A 104 -9.16 10.29 -3.47
N LEU A 105 -7.91 10.64 -3.75
CA LEU A 105 -6.81 9.71 -3.97
C LEU A 105 -5.90 9.77 -2.74
N ASP A 106 -5.78 8.65 -2.02
CA ASP A 106 -4.78 8.44 -0.96
C ASP A 106 -3.56 7.73 -1.55
N THR A 107 -2.42 8.43 -1.59
CA THR A 107 -1.20 8.01 -2.29
C THR A 107 -0.07 7.68 -1.31
N GLU A 108 0.92 6.91 -1.74
CA GLU A 108 2.16 6.78 -0.96
C GLU A 108 2.85 8.15 -0.79
N PRO A 109 3.67 8.32 0.26
CA PRO A 109 4.35 9.59 0.52
C PRO A 109 5.18 10.05 -0.69
N ASN A 110 5.21 11.37 -0.87
CA ASN A 110 5.99 12.05 -1.91
C ASN A 110 5.57 11.74 -3.36
N GLN A 111 4.34 11.23 -3.59
CA GLN A 111 3.80 11.05 -4.95
C GLN A 111 2.83 12.16 -5.40
N ALA A 112 2.25 12.92 -4.47
CA ALA A 112 1.09 13.77 -4.77
C ALA A 112 1.36 14.87 -5.81
N GLU A 113 2.52 15.53 -5.73
CA GLU A 113 2.90 16.61 -6.63
C GLU A 113 3.10 16.11 -8.07
N ASP A 114 3.92 15.06 -8.24
CA ASP A 114 4.20 14.45 -9.55
C ASP A 114 2.93 13.85 -10.17
N LEU A 115 2.11 13.17 -9.37
CA LEU A 115 0.83 12.63 -9.82
C LEU A 115 -0.15 13.74 -10.21
N SER A 116 -0.23 14.83 -9.44
CA SER A 116 -1.05 16.00 -9.79
C SER A 116 -0.61 16.64 -11.10
N THR A 117 0.70 16.72 -11.33
CA THR A 117 1.28 17.22 -12.59
C THR A 117 0.89 16.31 -13.76
N ALA A 118 1.03 15.00 -13.60
CA ALA A 118 0.64 14.03 -14.61
C ALA A 118 -0.87 14.07 -14.91
N LEU A 119 -1.72 14.12 -13.88
CA LEU A 119 -3.17 14.23 -14.05
C LEU A 119 -3.55 15.53 -14.76
N ASN A 120 -2.90 16.66 -14.45
CA ASN A 120 -3.15 17.92 -15.15
C ASN A 120 -2.72 17.87 -16.63
N PHE A 121 -1.63 17.17 -16.95
CA PHE A 121 -1.23 16.92 -18.33
C PHE A 121 -2.33 16.17 -19.11
N TYR A 122 -2.93 15.13 -18.51
CA TYR A 122 -4.03 14.38 -19.14
C TYR A 122 -5.38 15.10 -19.12
N ARG A 123 -5.57 16.12 -18.26
CA ARG A 123 -6.84 16.82 -18.07
C ARG A 123 -7.39 17.40 -19.37
N LEU A 124 -6.52 18.01 -20.19
CA LEU A 124 -6.89 18.69 -21.44
C LEU A 124 -8.14 19.58 -21.25
N ARG A 125 -9.24 19.27 -21.95
CA ARG A 125 -10.51 20.02 -21.91
C ARG A 125 -11.53 19.44 -20.91
N SER A 126 -11.18 18.38 -20.19
CA SER A 126 -12.07 17.73 -19.23
C SER A 126 -12.46 18.73 -18.14
N LYS A 127 -13.75 18.81 -17.83
CA LYS A 127 -14.35 19.66 -16.81
C LYS A 127 -14.13 19.06 -15.42
N VAL A 128 -12.88 19.02 -15.01
CA VAL A 128 -12.45 18.54 -13.70
C VAL A 128 -11.50 19.53 -13.03
N THR A 129 -11.56 19.56 -11.71
CA THR A 129 -10.63 20.32 -10.86
C THR A 129 -9.79 19.32 -10.09
N ILE A 130 -8.46 19.44 -10.20
CA ILE A 130 -7.49 18.58 -9.51
C ILE A 130 -6.80 19.44 -8.45
N GLN A 131 -6.83 19.02 -7.19
CA GLN A 131 -6.21 19.73 -6.07
C GLN A 131 -5.40 18.78 -5.22
N ASP A 132 -4.15 19.14 -4.94
CA ASP A 132 -3.36 18.52 -3.89
C ASP A 132 -3.78 19.10 -2.54
N LEU A 133 -4.41 18.26 -1.71
CA LEU A 133 -4.89 18.58 -0.37
C LEU A 133 -4.05 17.85 0.70
N SER A 134 -2.83 17.44 0.39
CA SER A 134 -1.96 16.69 1.31
C SER A 134 -1.63 17.45 2.60
N LEU A 135 -1.73 18.79 2.60
CA LEU A 135 -1.56 19.61 3.81
C LEU A 135 -2.88 19.86 4.56
N GLU A 136 -4.02 19.59 3.93
CA GLU A 136 -5.33 19.84 4.52
C GLU A 136 -5.92 18.60 5.21
N PHE A 137 -5.39 17.42 4.92
CA PHE A 137 -5.84 16.15 5.48
C PHE A 137 -4.68 15.32 6.03
N GLY A 138 -4.96 14.54 7.07
CA GLY A 138 -4.07 13.49 7.55
C GLY A 138 -4.78 12.15 7.64
N THR A 139 -4.04 11.07 7.43
CA THR A 139 -4.56 9.70 7.48
C THR A 139 -3.96 8.94 8.66
N LEU A 140 -4.79 8.20 9.39
CA LEU A 140 -4.38 7.21 10.40
C LEU A 140 -4.62 5.80 9.87
N GLY A 141 -3.75 4.87 10.23
CA GLY A 141 -3.95 3.45 10.07
C GLY A 141 -4.47 2.81 11.35
N LEU A 142 -5.47 1.95 11.25
CA LEU A 142 -5.82 0.99 12.29
C LEU A 142 -5.51 -0.40 11.76
N VAL A 143 -4.41 -1.01 12.23
CA VAL A 143 -3.78 -2.16 11.58
C VAL A 143 -3.65 -3.32 12.56
N GLY A 144 -3.80 -4.55 12.06
CA GLY A 144 -3.74 -5.80 12.81
C GLY A 144 -5.07 -6.56 12.81
N PRO A 145 -5.06 -7.87 13.15
CA PRO A 145 -6.26 -8.71 13.10
C PRO A 145 -7.40 -8.25 14.04
N GLY A 146 -7.07 -7.53 15.12
CA GLY A 146 -8.03 -6.93 16.04
C GLY A 146 -8.67 -5.63 15.55
N ALA A 147 -8.23 -5.08 14.40
CA ALA A 147 -8.73 -3.80 13.88
C ALA A 147 -10.25 -3.77 13.67
N PRO A 148 -10.92 -4.81 13.13
CA PRO A 148 -12.37 -4.79 12.99
C PRO A 148 -13.13 -4.65 14.32
N ALA A 149 -12.69 -5.39 15.35
CA ALA A 149 -13.30 -5.36 16.67
C ALA A 149 -13.05 -4.02 17.39
N ALA A 150 -11.84 -3.48 17.28
CA ALA A 150 -11.52 -2.16 17.80
C ALA A 150 -12.37 -1.08 17.13
N LEU A 151 -12.55 -1.16 15.80
CA LEU A 151 -13.34 -0.20 15.04
C LEU A 151 -14.82 -0.23 15.43
N ALA A 152 -15.42 -1.42 15.56
CA ALA A 152 -16.81 -1.57 16.00
C ALA A 152 -17.05 -1.03 17.41
N ARG A 153 -16.03 -1.10 18.30
CA ARG A 153 -16.08 -0.53 19.64
C ARG A 153 -15.96 1.00 19.64
N ILE A 154 -15.08 1.54 18.80
CA ILE A 154 -14.80 2.98 18.73
C ILE A 154 -15.93 3.72 18.00
N PHE A 155 -16.48 3.12 16.94
CA PHE A 155 -17.54 3.67 16.12
C PHE A 155 -18.73 2.70 16.11
N SER A 156 -19.57 2.79 17.16
CA SER A 156 -20.67 1.85 17.41
C SER A 156 -21.75 1.82 16.31
N SER A 157 -21.81 2.83 15.45
CA SER A 157 -22.73 2.89 14.31
C SER A 157 -22.25 2.14 13.07
N LEU A 158 -21.01 1.62 13.05
CA LEU A 158 -20.44 0.95 11.89
C LEU A 158 -20.71 -0.56 11.92
N ASP A 159 -21.34 -1.09 10.86
CA ASP A 159 -21.40 -2.53 10.63
C ASP A 159 -20.11 -3.02 9.95
N VAL A 160 -19.07 -3.16 10.76
CA VAL A 160 -17.74 -3.60 10.30
C VAL A 160 -17.76 -5.07 9.86
N ALA A 161 -18.61 -5.89 10.49
CA ALA A 161 -18.66 -7.33 10.28
C ALA A 161 -19.25 -7.69 8.90
N ALA A 162 -20.29 -6.98 8.45
CA ALA A 162 -20.91 -7.22 7.14
C ALA A 162 -20.22 -6.47 5.98
N SER A 163 -19.18 -5.68 6.25
CA SER A 163 -18.61 -4.77 5.26
C SER A 163 -17.50 -5.40 4.40
N PRO A 164 -17.70 -5.53 3.07
CA PRO A 164 -16.68 -6.07 2.18
C PRO A 164 -15.46 -5.15 2.07
N LEU A 165 -14.39 -5.63 1.42
CA LEU A 165 -13.25 -4.77 1.05
C LEU A 165 -13.73 -3.57 0.23
N GLY A 166 -13.05 -2.43 0.41
CA GLY A 166 -13.41 -1.20 -0.28
C GLY A 166 -14.66 -0.50 0.24
N THR A 167 -15.10 -0.81 1.47
CA THR A 167 -16.21 -0.10 2.12
C THR A 167 -15.69 1.18 2.76
N THR A 168 -16.36 2.30 2.49
CA THR A 168 -16.08 3.61 3.07
C THR A 168 -17.26 4.05 3.92
N TRP A 169 -16.97 4.56 5.10
CA TRP A 169 -17.92 5.17 6.01
C TRP A 169 -17.55 6.65 6.18
N LEU A 170 -18.58 7.48 6.28
CA LEU A 170 -18.47 8.89 6.58
C LEU A 170 -19.11 9.13 7.94
N PRO A 171 -18.40 8.80 9.05
CA PRO A 171 -18.91 9.15 10.37
C PRO A 171 -19.05 10.68 10.52
N GLU A 172 -19.61 11.11 11.65
CA GLU A 172 -19.67 12.53 12.01
C GLU A 172 -18.27 13.18 12.02
N GLU A 173 -18.20 14.50 12.13
CA GLU A 173 -16.95 15.26 12.29
C GLU A 173 -16.03 15.28 11.04
N GLY A 174 -16.58 15.11 9.83
CA GLY A 174 -15.79 15.24 8.59
C GLY A 174 -14.75 14.14 8.38
N LEU A 175 -14.91 13.02 9.10
CA LEU A 175 -14.06 11.85 8.99
C LEU A 175 -14.40 11.02 7.74
N ARG A 176 -13.38 10.40 7.15
CA ARG A 176 -13.53 9.37 6.13
C ARG A 176 -12.81 8.14 6.58
N LEU A 177 -13.53 7.05 6.73
CA LEU A 177 -13.00 5.79 7.16
C LEU A 177 -13.17 4.78 6.05
N TRP A 178 -12.14 4.02 5.69
CA TRP A 178 -12.33 2.91 4.76
C TRP A 178 -11.51 1.68 5.13
N ARG A 179 -12.03 0.52 4.74
CA ARG A 179 -11.28 -0.73 4.75
C ARG A 179 -10.36 -0.75 3.54
N ASP A 180 -9.06 -0.94 3.74
CA ASP A 180 -8.07 -0.91 2.66
C ASP A 180 -8.45 -1.95 1.58
N PRO A 181 -8.70 -1.53 0.32
CA PRO A 181 -9.27 -2.42 -0.69
C PRO A 181 -8.26 -3.48 -1.19
N ARG A 182 -6.97 -3.35 -0.86
CA ARG A 182 -5.95 -4.31 -1.31
C ARG A 182 -6.07 -5.66 -0.63
N HIS A 183 -6.09 -5.67 0.70
CA HIS A 183 -6.13 -6.88 1.50
C HIS A 183 -6.57 -6.55 2.94
N PRO A 184 -7.33 -7.42 3.64
CA PRO A 184 -7.76 -7.18 5.02
C PRO A 184 -6.64 -6.83 6.00
N ASP A 185 -5.46 -7.45 5.83
CA ASP A 185 -4.31 -7.20 6.71
C ASP A 185 -3.74 -5.78 6.60
N PHE A 186 -4.00 -5.03 5.53
CA PHE A 186 -3.65 -3.60 5.50
C PHE A 186 -4.48 -2.76 6.48
N GLY A 187 -5.56 -3.34 7.02
CA GLY A 187 -6.41 -2.75 8.03
C GLY A 187 -7.34 -1.67 7.48
N PHE A 188 -7.58 -0.67 8.31
CA PHE A 188 -8.44 0.46 8.00
C PHE A 188 -7.63 1.74 7.91
N ARG A 189 -8.20 2.72 7.21
CA ARG A 189 -7.69 4.09 7.13
C ARG A 189 -8.75 5.02 7.70
N ILE A 190 -8.31 6.04 8.42
CA ILE A 190 -9.15 7.10 8.97
C ILE A 190 -8.53 8.43 8.56
N GLN A 191 -9.12 9.08 7.58
CA GLN A 191 -8.73 10.40 7.12
C GLN A 191 -9.56 11.48 7.82
N VAL A 192 -8.90 12.56 8.23
CA VAL A 192 -9.49 13.69 8.96
C VAL A 192 -8.84 14.98 8.47
N PRO A 193 -9.54 16.13 8.51
CA PRO A 193 -8.90 17.43 8.31
C PRO A 193 -7.71 17.62 9.27
N ALA A 194 -6.61 18.18 8.77
CA ALA A 194 -5.35 18.32 9.50
C ALA A 194 -5.50 18.97 10.89
N PRO A 195 -6.35 20.01 11.10
CA PRO A 195 -6.56 20.58 12.44
C PRO A 195 -7.13 19.59 13.47
N GLY A 196 -7.90 18.59 13.03
CA GLY A 196 -8.49 17.57 13.91
C GLY A 196 -7.58 16.36 14.15
N PHE A 197 -6.47 16.23 13.41
CA PHE A 197 -5.65 15.03 13.39
C PHE A 197 -5.08 14.65 14.76
N VAL A 198 -4.46 15.61 15.45
CA VAL A 198 -3.84 15.36 16.77
C VAL A 198 -4.88 15.00 17.82
N ASN A 199 -6.05 15.65 17.78
CA ASN A 199 -7.14 15.34 18.71
C ASN A 199 -7.68 13.92 18.48
N LEU A 200 -7.88 13.54 17.21
CA LEU A 200 -8.29 12.19 16.84
C LEU A 200 -7.25 11.15 17.29
N TRP A 201 -5.97 11.40 17.04
CA TRP A 201 -4.87 10.53 17.49
C TRP A 201 -4.93 10.28 19.01
N GLN A 202 -5.00 11.34 19.82
CA GLN A 202 -5.08 11.22 21.28
C GLN A 202 -6.35 10.50 21.73
N ARG A 203 -7.50 10.77 21.11
CA ARG A 203 -8.77 10.10 21.39
C ARG A 203 -8.64 8.59 21.16
N LEU A 204 -8.10 8.19 20.01
CA LEU A 204 -7.98 6.77 19.64
C LEU A 204 -6.92 6.04 20.48
N LEU A 205 -5.85 6.72 20.90
CA LEU A 205 -4.82 6.17 21.78
C LEU A 205 -5.36 5.67 23.14
N SER A 206 -6.48 6.22 23.61
CA SER A 206 -7.16 5.71 24.82
C SER A 206 -7.70 4.28 24.67
N SER A 207 -7.82 3.80 23.43
CA SER A 207 -8.48 2.53 23.09
C SER A 207 -7.57 1.54 22.39
N VAL A 208 -6.50 1.99 21.75
CA VAL A 208 -5.61 1.19 20.90
C VAL A 208 -4.19 1.77 21.02
N PRO A 209 -3.14 0.95 21.24
CA PRO A 209 -1.78 1.45 21.33
C PRO A 209 -1.28 1.99 19.97
N ALA A 210 -0.25 2.83 19.99
CA ALA A 210 0.45 3.22 18.76
C ALA A 210 1.55 2.22 18.39
N ALA A 211 1.81 2.12 17.10
CA ALA A 211 2.97 1.47 16.52
C ALA A 211 3.62 2.42 15.51
N GLY A 212 4.94 2.49 15.53
CA GLY A 212 5.71 3.29 14.59
C GLY A 212 5.88 2.62 13.23
N PHE A 213 6.51 3.35 12.34
CA PHE A 213 6.75 2.94 10.96
C PHE A 213 7.54 1.64 10.87
N SER A 214 8.55 1.43 11.73
CA SER A 214 9.37 0.21 11.69
C SER A 214 8.55 -1.06 11.99
N ALA A 215 7.64 -1.00 12.96
CA ALA A 215 6.74 -2.09 13.29
C ALA A 215 5.74 -2.36 12.16
N TRP A 216 5.17 -1.32 11.55
CA TRP A 216 4.26 -1.46 10.42
C TRP A 216 4.95 -2.04 9.16
N GLU A 217 6.16 -1.56 8.87
CA GLU A 217 6.96 -2.07 7.75
C GLU A 217 7.35 -3.55 7.97
N ALA A 218 7.73 -3.91 9.20
CA ALA A 218 7.97 -5.30 9.57
C ALA A 218 6.72 -6.17 9.38
N TYR A 219 5.58 -5.70 9.90
CA TYR A 219 4.30 -6.38 9.81
C TYR A 219 3.89 -6.66 8.35
N ARG A 220 3.94 -5.66 7.47
CA ARG A 220 3.52 -5.82 6.07
C ARG A 220 4.46 -6.75 5.30
N ILE A 221 5.77 -6.73 5.59
CA ILE A 221 6.74 -7.70 5.02
C ILE A 221 6.43 -9.12 5.48
N LEU A 222 6.18 -9.32 6.78
CA LEU A 222 5.87 -10.64 7.35
C LEU A 222 4.53 -11.21 6.84
N ARG A 223 3.55 -10.35 6.56
CA ARG A 223 2.29 -10.70 5.89
C ARG A 223 2.44 -10.87 4.37
N GLY A 224 3.62 -10.63 3.83
CA GLY A 224 3.91 -10.73 2.40
C GLY A 224 3.22 -9.67 1.55
N LEU A 225 2.84 -8.53 2.12
CA LEU A 225 2.04 -7.49 1.46
C LEU A 225 2.94 -6.49 0.70
N PRO A 226 2.76 -6.34 -0.63
CA PRO A 226 3.52 -5.37 -1.42
C PRO A 226 2.99 -3.93 -1.24
N ARG A 227 3.87 -2.94 -1.39
CA ARG A 227 3.48 -1.52 -1.45
C ARG A 227 4.11 -0.76 -2.62
N GLY A 228 3.42 0.29 -3.06
CA GLY A 228 3.92 1.32 -3.99
C GLY A 228 5.29 1.82 -3.59
N GLY A 229 6.24 1.88 -4.51
CA GLY A 229 7.60 2.39 -4.25
C GLY A 229 8.50 1.50 -3.39
N ALA A 230 8.11 0.25 -3.10
CA ALA A 230 9.02 -0.79 -2.56
C ALA A 230 9.02 -2.02 -3.48
N GLU A 231 7.85 -2.66 -3.64
CA GLU A 231 7.67 -3.78 -4.58
C GLU A 231 7.20 -3.27 -5.97
N TRP A 232 6.50 -2.15 -5.98
CA TRP A 232 5.98 -1.52 -7.20
C TRP A 232 6.81 -0.28 -7.54
N THR A 233 7.96 -0.50 -8.17
CA THR A 233 8.88 0.55 -8.60
C THR A 233 8.39 1.19 -9.89
N ALA A 234 8.28 2.52 -9.88
CA ALA A 234 7.82 3.30 -11.03
C ALA A 234 8.74 3.10 -12.24
N GLY A 235 8.15 2.91 -13.42
CA GLY A 235 8.86 2.65 -14.68
C GLY A 235 9.43 1.23 -14.82
N GLU A 236 9.49 0.45 -13.73
CA GLU A 236 10.19 -0.84 -13.70
C GLU A 236 9.26 -2.03 -13.50
N THR A 237 8.36 -1.99 -12.51
CA THR A 237 7.57 -3.17 -12.14
C THR A 237 6.39 -3.39 -13.09
N LEU A 238 6.20 -4.64 -13.55
CA LEU A 238 4.97 -5.05 -14.23
C LEU A 238 3.90 -5.43 -13.20
N PRO A 239 2.66 -4.91 -13.30
CA PRO A 239 1.63 -5.11 -12.27
C PRO A 239 1.37 -6.56 -11.87
N LEU A 240 1.21 -7.45 -12.86
CA LEU A 240 0.90 -8.85 -12.60
C LEU A 240 2.07 -9.66 -12.02
N GLU A 241 3.31 -9.20 -12.20
CA GLU A 241 4.47 -9.86 -11.57
C GLU A 241 4.53 -9.58 -10.06
N ALA A 242 4.04 -8.42 -9.62
CA ALA A 242 4.14 -7.98 -8.23
C ALA A 242 2.82 -8.05 -7.45
N GLY A 243 1.87 -8.88 -7.87
CA GLY A 243 0.65 -9.17 -7.12
C GLY A 243 -0.47 -8.15 -7.26
N ALA A 244 -0.42 -7.26 -8.26
CA ALA A 244 -1.39 -6.17 -8.38
C ALA A 244 -2.84 -6.66 -8.62
N LEU A 245 -3.02 -7.81 -9.27
CA LEU A 245 -4.33 -8.40 -9.46
C LEU A 245 -4.90 -8.88 -8.12
N GLU A 246 -4.09 -9.58 -7.34
CA GLU A 246 -4.42 -10.12 -6.04
C GLU A 246 -4.62 -9.03 -4.98
N MET A 247 -3.95 -7.88 -5.16
CA MET A 247 -4.17 -6.66 -4.37
C MET A 247 -5.33 -5.80 -4.90
N ASN A 248 -6.24 -6.37 -5.70
CA ASN A 248 -7.43 -5.70 -6.24
C ASN A 248 -7.14 -4.38 -6.98
N ALA A 249 -5.97 -4.24 -7.62
CA ALA A 249 -5.55 -3.02 -8.29
C ALA A 249 -6.02 -2.94 -9.76
N ILE A 250 -6.44 -4.05 -10.35
CA ILE A 250 -6.72 -4.18 -11.79
C ILE A 250 -8.11 -4.78 -11.98
N SER A 251 -8.91 -4.17 -12.85
CA SER A 251 -10.12 -4.80 -13.39
C SER A 251 -9.85 -5.25 -14.82
N PHE A 252 -10.24 -6.49 -15.15
CA PHE A 252 -10.22 -6.99 -16.53
C PHE A 252 -11.59 -6.85 -17.23
N GLN A 253 -12.60 -6.39 -16.50
CA GLN A 253 -13.96 -6.16 -16.99
C GLN A 253 -14.18 -4.70 -17.40
N LYS A 254 -13.23 -3.81 -17.08
CA LYS A 254 -13.30 -2.39 -17.44
C LYS A 254 -12.95 -2.11 -18.89
N GLY A 255 -13.29 -0.89 -19.34
CA GLY A 255 -12.89 -0.35 -20.63
C GLY A 255 -11.40 0.05 -20.71
N CYS A 256 -11.02 0.65 -21.83
CA CYS A 256 -9.62 0.95 -22.15
C CYS A 256 -8.94 1.88 -21.14
N TYR A 257 -7.66 1.62 -20.87
CA TYR A 257 -6.79 2.49 -20.07
C TYR A 257 -5.33 2.45 -20.57
N VAL A 258 -4.53 3.45 -20.21
CA VAL A 258 -3.12 3.54 -20.62
C VAL A 258 -2.32 2.33 -20.13
N GLY A 259 -1.58 1.68 -21.03
CA GLY A 259 -0.75 0.51 -20.71
C GLY A 259 -1.50 -0.83 -20.63
N GLN A 260 -2.81 -0.86 -20.90
CA GLN A 260 -3.64 -2.07 -20.80
C GLN A 260 -3.14 -3.22 -21.69
N GLU A 261 -2.69 -2.96 -22.91
CA GLU A 261 -2.31 -4.01 -23.88
C GLU A 261 -1.30 -5.01 -23.29
N THR A 262 -0.24 -4.51 -22.65
CA THR A 262 0.77 -5.37 -22.01
C THR A 262 0.15 -6.18 -20.86
N THR A 263 -0.67 -5.54 -20.01
CA THR A 263 -1.32 -6.20 -18.86
C THR A 263 -2.31 -7.28 -19.32
N ALA A 264 -3.20 -6.95 -20.26
CA ALA A 264 -4.21 -7.86 -20.80
C ALA A 264 -3.58 -9.02 -21.56
N ARG A 265 -2.57 -8.75 -22.41
CA ARG A 265 -1.83 -9.82 -23.11
C ARG A 265 -1.16 -10.77 -22.12
N THR A 266 -0.55 -10.23 -21.06
CA THR A 266 0.10 -11.05 -20.03
C THR A 266 -0.90 -11.91 -19.29
N HIS A 267 -2.07 -11.37 -18.94
CA HIS A 267 -3.13 -12.10 -18.25
C HIS A 267 -3.76 -13.23 -19.11
N HIS A 268 -4.06 -12.96 -20.38
CA HIS A 268 -4.82 -13.91 -21.22
C HIS A 268 -3.96 -14.87 -22.03
N ARG A 269 -2.74 -14.47 -22.40
CA ARG A 269 -1.91 -15.18 -23.39
C ARG A 269 -0.45 -15.33 -22.98
N GLY A 270 -0.02 -14.61 -21.96
CA GLY A 270 1.38 -14.51 -21.59
C GLY A 270 1.75 -15.48 -20.47
N THR A 271 2.99 -15.97 -20.53
CA THR A 271 3.62 -16.61 -19.37
C THR A 271 4.29 -15.52 -18.55
N LEU A 272 3.81 -15.32 -17.31
CA LEU A 272 4.51 -14.48 -16.35
C LEU A 272 5.91 -15.05 -16.13
N LYS A 273 6.92 -14.18 -16.14
CA LYS A 273 8.32 -14.60 -15.98
C LYS A 273 8.75 -14.51 -14.53
N LYS A 274 8.30 -13.49 -13.82
CA LYS A 274 8.59 -13.29 -12.40
C LYS A 274 7.30 -13.24 -11.58
N ARG A 275 7.42 -13.56 -10.29
CA ARG A 275 6.41 -13.33 -9.27
C ARG A 275 7.04 -12.82 -7.99
N LEU A 276 6.25 -12.13 -7.18
CA LEU A 276 6.62 -11.75 -5.83
C LEU A 276 6.50 -12.96 -4.90
N PHE A 277 7.56 -13.24 -4.16
CA PHE A 277 7.64 -14.30 -3.16
C PHE A 277 7.99 -13.73 -1.80
N HIS A 278 7.55 -14.41 -0.74
CA HIS A 278 8.13 -14.25 0.58
C HIS A 278 9.41 -15.09 0.65
N VAL A 279 10.50 -14.49 1.15
CA VAL A 279 11.78 -15.16 1.31
C VAL A 279 12.23 -15.16 2.76
N THR A 280 12.88 -16.24 3.19
CA THR A 280 13.61 -16.29 4.45
C THR A 280 15.08 -16.51 4.16
N VAL A 281 15.94 -15.63 4.65
CA VAL A 281 17.39 -15.71 4.48
C VAL A 281 18.03 -16.09 5.81
N ALA A 282 18.95 -17.05 5.79
CA ALA A 282 19.66 -17.54 6.97
C ALA A 282 20.71 -16.54 7.52
N SER A 283 20.35 -15.26 7.60
CA SER A 283 21.17 -14.15 8.10
C SER A 283 20.44 -13.43 9.24
N ARG A 284 21.20 -12.69 10.05
CA ARG A 284 20.67 -11.72 11.03
C ARG A 284 20.86 -10.26 10.58
N GLU A 285 21.59 -10.05 9.49
CA GLU A 285 21.83 -8.74 8.91
C GLU A 285 20.77 -8.44 7.86
N VAL A 286 20.13 -7.27 7.98
CA VAL A 286 19.11 -6.80 7.04
C VAL A 286 19.68 -6.82 5.62
N VAL A 287 18.94 -7.43 4.70
CA VAL A 287 19.30 -7.46 3.29
C VAL A 287 18.85 -6.16 2.64
N PRO A 288 19.74 -5.35 2.05
CA PRO A 288 19.36 -4.12 1.37
C PRO A 288 18.38 -4.38 0.22
N SER A 289 17.52 -3.42 -0.05
CA SER A 289 16.66 -3.46 -1.24
C SER A 289 17.50 -3.55 -2.52
N HIS A 290 16.96 -4.18 -3.55
CA HIS A 290 17.61 -4.48 -4.83
C HIS A 290 18.83 -5.42 -4.74
N THR A 291 19.02 -6.12 -3.61
CA THR A 291 20.08 -7.12 -3.52
C THR A 291 19.76 -8.33 -4.41
N PRO A 292 20.68 -8.76 -5.31
CA PRO A 292 20.46 -9.90 -6.19
C PRO A 292 20.27 -11.22 -5.44
N VAL A 293 19.35 -12.03 -5.94
CA VAL A 293 19.17 -13.44 -5.58
C VAL A 293 19.85 -14.28 -6.65
N LEU A 294 20.80 -15.11 -6.23
CA LEU A 294 21.72 -15.82 -7.12
C LEU A 294 21.57 -17.34 -7.03
N LEU A 295 21.71 -18.02 -8.16
CA LEU A 295 21.96 -19.46 -8.23
C LEU A 295 23.44 -19.78 -7.95
N PRO A 296 23.81 -21.06 -7.70
CA PRO A 296 25.20 -21.46 -7.47
C PRO A 296 26.10 -21.17 -8.67
N SER A 297 25.52 -21.08 -9.88
CA SER A 297 26.23 -20.70 -11.09
C SER A 297 26.59 -19.20 -11.16
N GLY A 298 26.16 -18.39 -10.18
CA GLY A 298 26.29 -16.94 -10.18
C GLY A 298 25.22 -16.21 -11.01
N LYS A 299 24.24 -16.92 -11.58
CA LYS A 299 23.14 -16.32 -12.35
C LYS A 299 22.17 -15.62 -11.41
N GLU A 300 21.86 -14.36 -11.68
CA GLU A 300 20.76 -13.64 -11.03
C GLU A 300 19.40 -14.16 -11.48
N VAL A 301 18.53 -14.45 -10.51
CA VAL A 301 17.17 -14.95 -10.72
C VAL A 301 16.09 -14.02 -10.18
N GLY A 302 16.48 -12.93 -9.54
CA GLY A 302 15.58 -11.95 -8.95
C GLY A 302 16.29 -11.03 -7.99
N VAL A 303 15.51 -10.21 -7.30
CA VAL A 303 16.02 -9.26 -6.31
C VAL A 303 15.14 -9.27 -5.05
N VAL A 304 15.77 -9.07 -3.90
CA VAL A 304 15.06 -8.76 -2.65
C VAL A 304 14.63 -7.30 -2.69
N THR A 305 13.35 -7.03 -2.47
CA THR A 305 12.76 -5.67 -2.51
C THR A 305 12.66 -5.06 -1.13
N SER A 306 12.28 -5.88 -0.14
CA SER A 306 12.12 -5.47 1.25
C SER A 306 12.60 -6.58 2.18
N SER A 307 13.15 -6.23 3.34
CA SER A 307 13.56 -7.22 4.33
C SER A 307 13.49 -6.70 5.77
N VAL A 308 13.32 -7.61 6.72
CA VAL A 308 13.24 -7.34 8.14
C VAL A 308 13.79 -8.52 8.96
N LEU A 309 14.41 -8.23 10.10
CA LEU A 309 14.80 -9.25 11.07
C LEU A 309 13.58 -9.69 11.90
N HIS A 310 13.32 -10.99 11.97
CA HIS A 310 12.29 -11.58 12.81
C HIS A 310 12.71 -12.99 13.24
N GLU A 311 12.54 -13.31 14.54
CA GLU A 311 12.88 -14.63 15.11
C GLU A 311 14.29 -15.14 14.75
N GLY A 312 15.25 -14.22 14.68
CA GLY A 312 16.66 -14.55 14.40
C GLY A 312 16.98 -14.85 12.93
N LYS A 313 16.05 -14.59 11.99
CA LYS A 313 16.27 -14.71 10.54
C LYS A 313 15.79 -13.46 9.82
N ILE A 314 16.27 -13.26 8.60
CA ILE A 314 15.70 -12.24 7.72
C ILE A 314 14.48 -12.81 7.01
N HIS A 315 13.38 -12.10 7.11
CA HIS A 315 12.18 -12.28 6.29
C HIS A 315 12.12 -11.15 5.27
N GLY A 316 11.64 -11.43 4.06
CA GLY A 316 11.61 -10.43 3.02
C GLY A 316 10.62 -10.73 1.91
N LEU A 317 10.50 -9.76 1.02
CA LEU A 317 9.82 -9.89 -0.25
C LEU A 317 10.87 -9.88 -1.36
N ALA A 318 10.69 -10.73 -2.36
CA ALA A 318 11.60 -10.81 -3.50
C ALA A 318 10.83 -11.06 -4.80
N LEU A 319 11.23 -10.37 -5.86
CA LEU A 319 10.70 -10.60 -7.20
C LEU A 319 11.58 -11.63 -7.92
N LEU A 320 11.12 -12.89 -7.99
CA LEU A 320 11.90 -14.03 -8.46
C LEU A 320 11.35 -14.60 -9.77
N ARG A 321 12.23 -15.16 -10.59
CA ARG A 321 11.87 -15.85 -11.82
C ARG A 321 11.17 -17.19 -11.51
N LEU A 322 9.96 -17.36 -12.05
CA LEU A 322 9.13 -18.54 -11.80
C LEU A 322 9.82 -19.85 -12.19
N SER A 323 10.49 -19.88 -13.34
CA SER A 323 11.18 -21.09 -13.82
C SER A 323 12.32 -21.53 -12.89
N ASP A 324 13.02 -20.59 -12.27
CA ASP A 324 14.14 -20.89 -11.38
C ASP A 324 13.64 -21.34 -9.99
N VAL A 325 12.51 -20.80 -9.52
CA VAL A 325 11.84 -21.27 -8.29
C VAL A 325 11.23 -22.67 -8.48
N ALA A 326 10.58 -22.92 -9.62
CA ALA A 326 9.96 -24.21 -9.92
C ALA A 326 10.98 -25.36 -10.07
N ALA A 327 12.22 -25.05 -10.45
CA ALA A 327 13.31 -26.01 -10.51
C ALA A 327 13.85 -26.40 -9.12
N ASP A 328 13.37 -25.76 -8.04
CA ASP A 328 13.82 -25.94 -6.66
C ASP A 328 15.36 -25.82 -6.51
N ALA A 329 15.96 -24.96 -7.34
CA ALA A 329 17.39 -24.75 -7.32
C ALA A 329 17.80 -23.97 -6.06
N PRO A 330 18.90 -24.35 -5.37
CA PRO A 330 19.38 -23.60 -4.22
C PRO A 330 19.64 -22.13 -4.58
N MET A 331 19.12 -21.20 -3.79
CA MET A 331 19.30 -19.77 -4.00
C MET A 331 20.07 -19.14 -2.84
N THR A 332 20.86 -18.11 -3.15
CA THR A 332 21.59 -17.35 -2.15
C THR A 332 21.41 -15.84 -2.32
N VAL A 333 21.53 -15.12 -1.22
CA VAL A 333 21.60 -13.66 -1.15
C VAL A 333 22.76 -13.31 -0.24
N LEU A 334 23.73 -12.54 -0.74
CA LEU A 334 24.97 -12.22 -0.01
C LEU A 334 25.69 -13.47 0.53
N GLY A 335 25.60 -14.60 -0.21
CA GLY A 335 26.16 -15.89 0.20
C GLY A 335 25.30 -16.69 1.20
N TRP A 336 24.23 -16.12 1.76
CA TRP A 336 23.32 -16.81 2.68
C TRP A 336 22.23 -17.57 1.93
N ALA A 337 21.91 -18.78 2.40
CA ALA A 337 20.85 -19.60 1.83
C ALA A 337 19.47 -18.92 1.95
N VAL A 338 18.66 -19.06 0.90
CA VAL A 338 17.32 -18.50 0.79
C VAL A 338 16.28 -19.61 0.72
N SER A 339 15.27 -19.54 1.57
CA SER A 339 14.02 -20.30 1.42
C SER A 339 12.97 -19.40 0.78
N VAL A 340 12.28 -19.94 -0.23
CA VAL A 340 11.25 -19.23 -0.99
C VAL A 340 9.88 -19.81 -0.64
N LYS A 341 8.89 -18.95 -0.38
CA LYS A 341 7.49 -19.33 -0.17
C LYS A 341 6.57 -18.38 -0.94
N ARG A 342 5.47 -18.92 -1.46
CA ARG A 342 4.39 -18.09 -2.01
C ARG A 342 3.75 -17.26 -0.88
N PRO A 343 3.43 -15.97 -1.10
CA PRO A 343 2.63 -15.20 -0.16
C PRO A 343 1.27 -15.87 0.06
N GLN A 344 0.70 -15.75 1.26
CA GLN A 344 -0.56 -16.44 1.59
C GLN A 344 -1.75 -16.00 0.72
N TRP A 345 -1.76 -14.75 0.25
CA TRP A 345 -2.78 -14.21 -0.63
C TRP A 345 -2.61 -14.61 -2.10
N ALA A 346 -1.49 -15.26 -2.47
CA ALA A 346 -1.21 -15.64 -3.85
C ALA A 346 -2.18 -16.74 -4.32
N ALA A 347 -2.99 -16.43 -5.33
CA ALA A 347 -3.96 -17.37 -5.91
C ALA A 347 -3.42 -18.14 -7.13
N TRP A 348 -2.12 -18.02 -7.44
CA TRP A 348 -1.47 -18.64 -8.59
C TRP A 348 -0.69 -19.90 -8.19
N GLU A 349 -0.67 -20.87 -9.10
CA GLU A 349 0.02 -22.16 -8.95
C GLU A 349 1.54 -22.06 -9.01
#